data_AF-A0A1F8EIC1-F1
#
_entry.id   AF-A0A1F8EIC1-F1
#
_cell.length_a   1.000
_cell.length_b   1.000
_cell.length_c   1.000
_cell.angle_alpha   90.00
_cell.angle_beta   90.00
_cell.angle_gamma   90.00
#
_symmetry.space_group_name_H-M   'P 1'
#
loop_
_entity.id
_entity.type
_entity.pdbx_description
1 polymer ?
#
loop_
_entity_poly.entity_id
_entity_poly.type
_entity_poly.pdbx_seq_one_letter_code
_entity_poly.pdbx_strand_id
1 'polypeptide(L)'
;MYQKSKIKNQKLLQKGFSTLELLIATAILLTAISGMILVVFGNQTVSLDSQVNNEAIIKANDLVEQARASASVDFNSLADSSDYDFFRQELLVNNVNNCKKTGIASVSWSTDANRPQLINIKTTFTNFSEAIALGGDCGPDNPPPTGWENIICENPGAPSWDFSPSGIPATGIEIKKSGTSTYAIITGDGSSAGQNDFWVVNVTSRALLGVSPVSINTSSGLNDVDVVGNYAFVTNNDTTKQLRVVDISTLTAPVEILSASRSFNAVGAGSEGGKIFYHNNKVYVGSKGYMVSYNELQIFDVTDPTNPSLNPIGSHNVNHIIYDIEVRNEVVGGTAKTLAYLAVSDSVGNKPKLIVLDVTIPASITPLGSGYNPVPNAALYGTVLDVLGNKVYLGRQRGTGSNHDLFSLNINDPSAVSLSDSALLAMGPGTEARGLIASGPILFLITTDNNDGFQAWNISDPADISVIDTCKYPQEALDMEYDGNFIYVVNKSQDALRIIYDNANPFP
;
A
#
# COMPACT_ATOMS: atom_id res chain seq x y z
N MET A 1 122.98 37.64 -9.06
CA MET A 1 122.62 36.23 -9.28
C MET A 1 121.36 35.95 -8.49
N TYR A 2 120.29 35.56 -9.19
CA TYR A 2 118.92 35.22 -8.75
C TYR A 2 118.60 35.21 -7.24
N GLN A 3 117.69 36.10 -6.80
CA GLN A 3 116.82 35.83 -5.65
C GLN A 3 115.40 36.37 -5.84
N LYS A 4 114.47 35.41 -5.82
CA LYS A 4 113.12 35.37 -5.23
C LYS A 4 112.15 36.56 -5.43
N SER A 5 111.01 36.20 -6.04
CA SER A 5 109.72 36.90 -6.05
C SER A 5 108.67 35.78 -6.18
N LYS A 6 107.52 35.70 -5.49
CA LYS A 6 106.84 36.50 -4.46
C LYS A 6 105.57 35.70 -4.11
N ILE A 7 105.01 35.92 -2.90
CA ILE A 7 103.54 35.98 -2.61
C ILE A 7 102.84 34.60 -2.50
N LYS A 8 101.99 34.26 -1.50
CA LYS A 8 101.24 35.02 -0.50
C LYS A 8 100.83 34.13 0.68
N ASN A 9 100.71 34.74 1.84
CA ASN A 9 99.99 34.27 3.02
C ASN A 9 98.57 33.80 2.72
N GLN A 10 98.14 32.71 3.38
CA GLN A 10 96.96 32.77 4.25
C GLN A 10 97.01 31.64 5.30
N LYS A 11 97.28 32.03 6.54
CA LYS A 11 97.09 31.23 7.74
C LYS A 11 95.65 31.40 8.21
N LEU A 12 95.05 30.27 8.61
CA LEU A 12 94.01 30.08 9.63
C LEU A 12 92.68 30.83 9.45
N LEU A 13 91.62 30.07 9.21
CA LEU A 13 90.30 30.25 9.83
C LEU A 13 89.56 28.90 9.82
N GLN A 14 89.99 27.95 10.68
CA GLN A 14 89.03 27.00 11.26
C GLN A 14 88.15 27.84 12.20
N LYS A 15 87.03 28.36 11.72
CA LYS A 15 85.99 28.94 12.57
C LYS A 15 85.02 27.84 12.91
N GLY A 16 84.95 27.51 14.20
CA GLY A 16 83.83 26.74 14.74
C GLY A 16 82.52 27.42 14.39
N PHE A 17 81.47 26.61 14.19
CA PHE A 17 80.12 27.07 13.92
C PHE A 17 79.76 28.26 14.82
N SER A 18 79.32 29.37 14.23
CA SER A 18 78.75 30.47 14.99
C SER A 18 77.45 29.97 15.64
N THR A 19 77.24 30.26 16.92
CA THR A 19 75.99 29.92 17.63
C THR A 19 74.74 30.41 16.89
N LEU A 20 74.85 31.50 16.12
CA LEU A 20 73.78 32.04 15.29
C LEU A 20 73.45 31.15 14.08
N GLU A 21 74.45 30.58 13.40
CA GLU A 21 74.22 29.67 12.27
C GLU A 21 73.59 28.36 12.74
N LEU A 22 74.00 27.87 13.91
CA LEU A 22 73.37 26.71 14.54
C LEU A 22 71.91 27.00 14.91
N LEU A 23 71.61 28.19 15.44
CA LEU A 23 70.24 28.62 15.76
C LEU A 23 69.37 28.73 14.50
N ILE A 24 69.86 29.35 13.43
CA ILE A 24 69.12 29.49 12.16
C ILE A 24 68.89 28.12 11.51
N ALA A 25 69.92 27.27 11.45
CA ALA A 25 69.79 25.91 10.91
C ALA A 25 68.81 25.06 11.73
N THR A 26 68.82 25.19 13.06
CA THR A 26 67.86 24.50 13.94
C THR A 26 66.44 25.01 13.72
N ALA A 27 66.24 26.32 13.55
CA ALA A 27 64.92 26.89 13.27
C ALA A 27 64.35 26.41 11.92
N ILE A 28 65.16 26.39 10.86
CA ILE A 28 64.75 25.88 9.54
C ILE A 28 64.47 24.38 9.61
N LEU A 29 65.28 23.61 10.34
CA LEU A 29 65.05 22.19 10.53
C LEU A 29 63.74 21.92 11.28
N LEU A 30 63.45 22.69 12.34
CA LEU A 30 62.21 22.55 13.10
C LEU A 30 60.97 22.90 12.26
N THR A 31 61.02 23.95 11.44
CA THR A 31 59.90 24.30 10.55
C THR A 31 59.73 23.28 9.42
N ALA A 32 60.83 22.78 8.84
CA ALA A 32 60.79 21.74 7.82
C ALA A 32 60.26 20.40 8.36
N ILE A 33 60.69 19.99 9.57
CA ILE A 33 60.18 18.80 10.25
C ILE A 33 58.69 18.95 10.56
N SER A 34 58.27 20.11 11.07
CA SER A 34 56.85 20.38 11.35
C SER A 34 55.98 20.30 10.09
N GLY A 35 56.46 20.86 8.97
CA GLY A 35 55.79 20.76 7.67
C GLY A 35 55.73 19.32 7.14
N MET A 36 56.83 18.56 7.24
CA MET A 36 56.86 17.14 6.85
C MET A 36 55.90 16.30 7.69
N ILE A 37 55.86 16.53 9.00
CA ILE A 37 54.95 15.84 9.93
C ILE A 37 53.49 16.05 9.51
N LEU A 38 53.09 17.30 9.23
CA LEU A 38 51.73 17.62 8.76
C LEU A 38 51.38 16.90 7.45
N VAL A 39 52.30 16.88 6.48
CA VAL A 39 52.07 16.21 5.19
C VAL A 39 51.97 14.69 5.34
N VAL A 40 52.84 14.08 6.15
CA VAL A 40 52.84 12.62 6.36
C VAL A 40 51.56 12.18 7.05
N PHE A 41 51.19 12.83 8.16
CA PHE A 41 49.95 12.50 8.86
C PHE A 41 48.72 12.84 8.01
N GLY A 42 48.73 13.95 7.27
CA GLY A 42 47.66 14.30 6.34
C GLY A 42 47.44 13.22 5.27
N ASN A 43 48.51 12.72 4.65
CA ASN A 43 48.43 11.66 3.65
C ASN A 43 47.93 10.34 4.23
N GLN A 44 48.36 9.98 5.45
CA GLN A 44 47.88 8.79 6.14
C GLN A 44 46.38 8.89 6.44
N THR A 45 45.90 10.03 6.94
CA THR A 45 44.48 10.27 7.19
C THR A 45 43.65 10.19 5.92
N VAL A 46 44.08 10.83 4.84
CA VAL A 46 43.36 10.76 3.54
C VAL A 46 43.32 9.33 2.99
N SER A 47 44.43 8.59 3.11
CA SER A 47 44.46 7.18 2.68
C SER A 47 43.53 6.31 3.51
N LEU A 48 43.52 6.49 4.83
CA LEU A 48 42.61 5.78 5.73
C LEU A 48 41.15 6.11 5.41
N ASP A 49 40.83 7.40 5.30
CA ASP A 49 39.48 7.85 4.98
C ASP A 49 39.00 7.31 3.63
N SER A 50 39.87 7.26 2.62
CA SER A 50 39.54 6.67 1.32
C SER A 50 39.29 5.17 1.40
N GLN A 51 40.08 4.42 2.18
CA GLN A 51 39.88 2.98 2.39
C GLN A 51 38.57 2.71 3.13
N VAL A 52 38.33 3.40 4.24
CA VAL A 52 37.13 3.23 5.07
C VAL A 52 35.88 3.66 4.31
N ASN A 53 35.94 4.73 3.51
CA ASN A 53 34.83 5.14 2.66
C ASN A 53 34.48 4.09 1.61
N ASN A 54 35.47 3.49 0.95
CA ASN A 54 35.22 2.43 -0.03
C ASN A 54 34.62 1.18 0.64
N GLU A 55 35.10 0.82 1.83
CA GLU A 55 34.51 -0.27 2.61
C GLU A 55 33.04 0.03 3.00
N ALA A 56 32.75 1.27 3.42
CA ALA A 56 31.38 1.68 3.73
C ALA A 56 30.45 1.62 2.51
N ILE A 57 30.93 1.97 1.30
CA ILE A 57 30.16 1.80 0.06
C ILE A 57 29.84 0.32 -0.16
N ILE A 58 30.81 -0.58 0.01
CA ILE A 58 30.61 -2.02 -0.16
C ILE A 58 29.56 -2.52 0.84
N LYS A 59 29.70 -2.18 2.12
CA LYS A 59 28.73 -2.55 3.17
C LYS A 59 27.32 -2.03 2.89
N ALA A 60 27.19 -0.79 2.41
CA ALA A 60 25.89 -0.23 2.05
C ALA A 60 25.25 -0.99 0.86
N ASN A 61 26.04 -1.39 -0.13
CA ASN A 61 25.55 -2.21 -1.25
C ASN A 61 25.19 -3.63 -0.78
N ASP A 62 26.03 -4.25 0.05
CA ASP A 62 25.76 -5.58 0.61
C ASP A 62 24.45 -5.59 1.41
N LEU A 63 24.17 -4.53 2.18
CA LEU A 63 22.92 -4.37 2.91
C LEU A 63 21.71 -4.33 1.97
N VAL A 64 21.82 -3.61 0.84
CA VAL A 64 20.77 -3.58 -0.19
C VAL A 64 20.59 -4.94 -0.85
N GLU A 65 21.67 -5.64 -1.20
CA GLU A 65 21.59 -6.96 -1.84
C GLU A 65 21.02 -8.03 -0.90
N GLN A 66 21.37 -7.98 0.39
CA GLN A 66 20.76 -8.85 1.41
C GLN A 66 19.28 -8.57 1.59
N ALA A 67 18.88 -7.29 1.59
CA ALA A 67 17.48 -6.89 1.64
C ALA A 67 16.71 -7.38 0.40
N ARG A 68 17.29 -7.24 -0.80
CA ARG A 68 16.70 -7.76 -2.05
C ARG A 68 16.54 -9.28 -2.02
N ALA A 69 17.56 -10.00 -1.55
CA ALA A 69 17.50 -11.44 -1.41
C ALA A 69 16.41 -11.86 -0.42
N SER A 70 16.31 -11.20 0.73
CA SER A 70 15.27 -11.46 1.74
C SER A 70 13.87 -11.17 1.18
N ALA A 71 13.69 -10.04 0.51
CA ALA A 71 12.43 -9.64 -0.12
C ALA A 71 11.97 -10.61 -1.23
N SER A 72 12.90 -11.28 -1.91
CA SER A 72 12.58 -12.29 -2.93
C SER A 72 12.04 -13.59 -2.33
N VAL A 73 12.29 -13.84 -1.05
CA VAL A 73 11.80 -15.01 -0.30
C VAL A 73 10.50 -14.66 0.44
N ASP A 74 10.53 -13.58 1.22
CA ASP A 74 9.39 -13.07 1.96
C ASP A 74 9.39 -11.54 1.89
N PHE A 75 8.62 -11.03 0.94
CA PHE A 75 8.50 -9.61 0.71
C PHE A 75 7.84 -8.90 1.90
N ASN A 76 6.81 -9.51 2.49
CA ASN A 76 5.99 -8.88 3.52
C ASN A 76 6.76 -8.75 4.84
N SER A 77 7.64 -9.71 5.16
CA SER A 77 8.49 -9.65 6.35
C SER A 77 9.69 -8.71 6.23
N LEU A 78 9.99 -8.16 5.04
CA LEU A 78 11.08 -7.19 4.89
C LEU A 78 10.81 -5.96 5.77
N ALA A 79 11.68 -5.73 6.75
CA ALA A 79 11.54 -4.72 7.78
C ALA A 79 12.87 -4.03 8.07
N ASP A 80 12.81 -3.00 8.92
CA ASP A 80 13.98 -2.28 9.40
C ASP A 80 14.99 -3.22 10.05
N SER A 81 16.28 -2.93 9.87
CA SER A 81 17.35 -3.61 10.57
C SER A 81 18.46 -2.64 10.94
N SER A 82 19.15 -2.93 12.03
CA SER A 82 20.35 -2.20 12.41
C SER A 82 21.39 -3.17 12.95
N ASP A 83 22.64 -2.93 12.58
CA ASP A 83 23.80 -3.65 13.07
C ASP A 83 24.91 -2.65 13.41
N TYR A 84 25.73 -3.00 14.39
CA TYR A 84 26.76 -2.13 14.90
C TYR A 84 28.07 -2.88 15.15
N ASP A 85 29.10 -2.42 14.45
CA ASP A 85 30.50 -2.72 14.73
C ASP A 85 31.28 -1.39 14.61
N PHE A 86 32.45 -1.37 13.97
CA PHE A 86 33.10 -0.13 13.55
C PHE A 86 32.19 0.75 12.69
N PHE A 87 31.37 0.12 11.84
CA PHE A 87 30.32 0.78 11.08
C PHE A 87 28.97 0.58 11.77
N ARG A 88 28.17 1.64 11.83
CA ARG A 88 26.75 1.56 12.10
C ARG A 88 26.02 1.39 10.78
N GLN A 89 25.39 0.24 10.60
CA GLN A 89 24.67 -0.15 9.39
C GLN A 89 23.19 -0.16 9.71
N GLU A 90 22.37 0.53 8.92
CA GLU A 90 20.92 0.61 9.12
C GLU A 90 20.20 0.45 7.79
N LEU A 91 19.16 -0.37 7.78
CA LEU A 91 18.21 -0.45 6.69
C LEU A 91 16.88 0.08 7.22
N LEU A 92 16.40 1.17 6.62
CA LEU A 92 15.03 1.67 6.82
C LEU A 92 14.17 1.20 5.65
N VAL A 93 13.04 0.55 5.92
CA VAL A 93 12.11 -0.01 4.95
C VAL A 93 10.74 0.62 5.15
N ASN A 94 10.22 1.26 4.11
CA ASN A 94 8.88 1.84 4.13
C ASN A 94 7.98 1.11 3.15
N ASN A 95 6.80 0.72 3.61
CA ASN A 95 5.74 0.25 2.72
C ASN A 95 5.31 1.40 1.80
N VAL A 96 4.98 1.09 0.55
CA VAL A 96 4.33 2.04 -0.37
C VAL A 96 2.96 1.51 -0.71
N ASN A 97 2.90 0.26 -1.16
CA ASN A 97 1.69 -0.48 -1.45
C ASN A 97 1.98 -2.00 -1.37
N ASN A 98 1.01 -2.84 -1.72
CA ASN A 98 1.14 -4.30 -1.63
C ASN A 98 2.21 -4.90 -2.54
N CYS A 99 2.60 -4.20 -3.59
CA CYS A 99 3.62 -4.65 -4.54
C CYS A 99 4.98 -3.97 -4.36
N LYS A 100 5.09 -2.94 -3.50
CA LYS A 100 6.26 -2.06 -3.47
C LYS A 100 6.61 -1.56 -2.08
N LYS A 101 7.90 -1.63 -1.78
CA LYS A 101 8.55 -1.02 -0.61
C LYS A 101 9.71 -0.13 -1.06
N THR A 102 10.06 0.87 -0.28
CA THR A 102 11.30 1.65 -0.45
C THR A 102 12.27 1.34 0.66
N GLY A 103 13.57 1.46 0.36
CA GLY A 103 14.65 1.18 1.30
C GLY A 103 15.67 2.30 1.34
N ILE A 104 16.20 2.60 2.53
CA ILE A 104 17.40 3.43 2.70
C ILE A 104 18.42 2.59 3.47
N ALA A 105 19.49 2.18 2.79
CA ALA A 105 20.65 1.56 3.41
C ALA A 105 21.64 2.65 3.81
N SER A 106 21.88 2.79 5.10
CA SER A 106 22.72 3.80 5.73
C SER A 106 23.91 3.16 6.39
N VAL A 107 25.11 3.60 6.05
CA VAL A 107 26.35 3.19 6.72
C VAL A 107 27.05 4.43 7.24
N SER A 108 27.20 4.51 8.56
CA SER A 108 27.88 5.61 9.23
C SER A 108 29.06 5.13 10.07
N TRP A 109 30.09 5.98 10.13
CA TRP A 109 31.32 5.72 10.89
C TRP A 109 31.98 7.03 11.28
N SER A 110 33.00 6.96 12.13
CA SER A 110 33.78 8.11 12.58
C SER A 110 35.23 7.68 12.78
N THR A 111 36.13 8.20 11.95
CA THR A 111 37.59 8.07 12.13
C THR A 111 38.14 9.14 13.09
N ASP A 112 37.42 10.27 13.20
CA ASP A 112 37.59 11.34 14.19
C ASP A 112 36.21 11.66 14.79
N ALA A 113 36.13 11.71 16.11
CA ALA A 113 34.90 11.98 16.86
C ALA A 113 34.20 13.29 16.44
N ASN A 114 34.94 14.26 15.89
CA ASN A 114 34.39 15.54 15.42
C ASN A 114 33.94 15.52 13.94
N ARG A 115 34.15 14.39 13.23
CA ARG A 115 33.83 14.26 11.80
C ARG A 115 33.13 12.94 11.50
N PRO A 116 31.86 12.77 11.91
CA PRO A 116 31.07 11.62 11.48
C PRO A 116 30.92 11.63 9.95
N GLN A 117 30.87 10.43 9.37
CA GLN A 117 30.66 10.20 7.94
C GLN A 117 29.43 9.31 7.76
N LEU A 118 28.74 9.46 6.63
CA LEU A 118 27.51 8.74 6.31
C LEU A 118 27.43 8.49 4.80
N ILE A 119 27.05 7.27 4.44
CA ILE A 119 26.65 6.88 3.08
C ILE A 119 25.21 6.42 3.13
N ASN A 120 24.39 6.91 2.20
CA ASN A 120 23.01 6.47 2.03
C ASN A 120 22.81 5.95 0.60
N ILE A 121 22.29 4.73 0.48
CA ILE A 121 21.80 4.17 -0.78
C ILE A 121 20.28 4.05 -0.67
N LYS A 122 19.57 4.80 -1.52
CA LYS A 122 18.11 4.66 -1.66
C LYS A 122 17.79 3.60 -2.70
N THR A 123 16.81 2.75 -2.41
CA THR A 123 16.40 1.67 -3.30
C THR A 123 14.90 1.41 -3.22
N THR A 124 14.43 0.54 -4.11
CA THR A 124 13.04 0.09 -4.17
C THR A 124 13.04 -1.42 -4.27
N PHE A 125 12.12 -2.05 -3.55
CA PHE A 125 11.85 -3.47 -3.59
C PHE A 125 10.47 -3.67 -4.20
N THR A 126 10.38 -4.54 -5.21
CA THR A 126 9.13 -4.81 -5.93
C THR A 126 8.80 -6.28 -5.83
N ASN A 127 7.58 -6.60 -5.43
CA ASN A 127 7.03 -7.94 -5.47
C ASN A 127 6.33 -8.17 -6.82
N PHE A 128 7.11 -8.59 -7.82
CA PHE A 128 6.57 -8.87 -9.16
C PHE A 128 5.54 -10.00 -9.17
N SER A 129 5.69 -10.98 -8.28
CA SER A 129 4.75 -12.09 -8.17
C SER A 129 3.38 -11.58 -7.73
N GLU A 130 3.35 -10.70 -6.73
CA GLU A 130 2.10 -10.12 -6.25
C GLU A 130 1.48 -9.15 -7.25
N ALA A 131 2.30 -8.33 -7.92
CA ALA A 131 1.81 -7.45 -8.98
C ALA A 131 1.12 -8.21 -10.12
N ILE A 132 1.65 -9.37 -10.51
CA ILE A 132 1.01 -10.25 -11.50
C ILE A 132 -0.25 -10.89 -10.91
N ALA A 133 -0.21 -11.31 -9.64
CA ALA A 133 -1.35 -11.91 -8.98
C ALA A 133 -2.54 -10.94 -8.88
N LEU A 134 -2.31 -9.68 -8.56
CA LEU A 134 -3.33 -8.63 -8.52
C LEU A 134 -3.70 -8.10 -9.92
N GLY A 135 -3.17 -8.66 -11.01
CA GLY A 135 -3.52 -8.20 -12.35
C GLY A 135 -3.01 -6.80 -12.69
N GLY A 136 -2.05 -6.28 -11.91
CA GLY A 136 -1.52 -4.93 -12.01
C GLY A 136 -2.13 -3.94 -11.02
N ASP A 137 -3.13 -4.35 -10.24
CA ASP A 137 -3.78 -3.51 -9.24
C ASP A 137 -2.99 -3.46 -7.92
N CYS A 138 -1.89 -2.72 -7.96
CA CYS A 138 -1.01 -2.56 -6.79
C CYS A 138 -1.31 -1.29 -6.00
N GLY A 139 -2.29 -0.48 -6.39
CA GLY A 139 -2.37 0.91 -5.98
C GLY A 139 -1.20 1.78 -6.49
N PRO A 140 -1.10 3.05 -6.05
CA PRO A 140 -0.18 4.00 -6.62
C PRO A 140 1.28 3.75 -6.22
N ASP A 141 2.16 3.99 -7.18
CA ASP A 141 3.61 3.74 -7.09
C ASP A 141 4.34 4.77 -6.23
N ASN A 142 3.75 5.94 -6.06
CA ASN A 142 4.28 7.01 -5.25
C ASN A 142 3.48 7.04 -3.95
N PRO A 143 4.15 7.10 -2.80
CA PRO A 143 3.43 7.38 -1.58
C PRO A 143 2.73 8.73 -1.73
N PRO A 144 1.65 8.95 -0.96
CA PRO A 144 1.00 10.24 -0.79
C PRO A 144 1.98 11.43 -0.86
N PRO A 145 1.80 12.37 -1.81
CA PRO A 145 2.79 13.41 -2.11
C PRO A 145 2.99 14.43 -0.99
N THR A 146 2.02 14.54 -0.10
CA THR A 146 1.95 15.38 1.10
C THR A 146 1.32 14.53 2.20
N GLY A 147 1.36 15.00 3.45
CA GLY A 147 0.67 14.31 4.55
C GLY A 147 -0.85 14.22 4.40
N TRP A 148 -1.47 14.72 3.32
CA TRP A 148 -2.93 14.88 3.19
C TRP A 148 -3.53 15.76 4.28
N GLU A 149 -2.82 16.83 4.63
CA GLU A 149 -3.21 17.81 5.66
C GLU A 149 -4.22 18.85 5.17
N ASN A 150 -4.51 18.90 3.86
CA ASN A 150 -5.44 19.87 3.25
C ASN A 150 -6.33 19.19 2.21
N ILE A 151 -7.28 18.39 2.67
CA ILE A 151 -8.17 17.60 1.81
C ILE A 151 -9.19 18.51 1.11
N ILE A 152 -9.39 18.30 -0.19
CA ILE A 152 -10.49 18.88 -0.96
C ILE A 152 -11.49 17.76 -1.32
N CYS A 153 -12.63 17.72 -0.62
CA CYS A 153 -13.71 16.76 -0.89
C CYS A 153 -15.11 17.39 -1.08
N GLU A 154 -15.24 18.72 -0.99
CA GLU A 154 -16.53 19.41 -1.13
C GLU A 154 -16.65 20.19 -2.45
N ASN A 155 -17.89 20.31 -2.95
CA ASN A 155 -18.22 21.18 -4.07
C ASN A 155 -18.05 22.68 -3.71
N PRO A 156 -17.57 23.55 -4.63
CA PRO A 156 -17.20 23.26 -6.02
C PRO A 156 -15.73 22.81 -6.20
N GLY A 157 -15.01 22.52 -5.11
CA GLY A 157 -13.60 22.15 -5.13
C GLY A 157 -13.38 20.75 -5.70
N ALA A 158 -14.03 19.75 -5.11
CA ALA A 158 -13.99 18.34 -5.50
C ALA A 158 -14.95 18.09 -6.68
N PRO A 159 -14.45 17.66 -7.84
CA PRO A 159 -15.30 17.31 -8.98
C PRO A 159 -16.20 16.12 -8.66
N SER A 160 -17.46 16.19 -9.11
CA SER A 160 -18.40 15.09 -9.03
C SER A 160 -19.10 14.81 -10.35
N TRP A 161 -19.62 13.60 -10.46
CA TRP A 161 -20.47 13.15 -11.55
C TRP A 161 -21.60 12.30 -10.97
N ASP A 162 -22.78 12.34 -11.56
CA ASP A 162 -23.95 11.59 -11.07
C ASP A 162 -24.62 10.80 -12.20
N PHE A 163 -25.33 9.73 -11.84
CA PHE A 163 -26.06 8.90 -12.78
C PHE A 163 -27.19 9.67 -13.47
N SER A 164 -27.49 9.26 -14.70
CA SER A 164 -28.68 9.69 -15.43
C SER A 164 -29.45 8.44 -15.88
N PRO A 165 -30.64 8.17 -15.30
CA PRO A 165 -31.35 8.95 -14.29
C PRO A 165 -30.68 8.95 -12.91
N SER A 166 -30.86 10.03 -12.15
CA SER A 166 -30.36 10.17 -10.78
C SER A 166 -31.06 9.22 -9.80
N GLY A 167 -30.40 8.90 -8.69
CA GLY A 167 -31.01 8.14 -7.59
C GLY A 167 -30.75 6.65 -7.62
N ILE A 168 -29.87 6.18 -8.51
CA ILE A 168 -29.32 4.83 -8.47
C ILE A 168 -28.19 4.82 -7.44
N PRO A 169 -28.17 3.89 -6.46
CA PRO A 169 -27.01 3.72 -5.59
C PRO A 169 -25.81 3.19 -6.34
N ALA A 170 -24.68 3.89 -6.29
CA ALA A 170 -23.42 3.31 -6.72
C ALA A 170 -22.95 2.29 -5.68
N THR A 171 -22.31 1.20 -6.10
CA THR A 171 -22.04 0.07 -5.22
C THR A 171 -20.57 -0.33 -5.17
N GLY A 172 -19.85 -0.18 -6.28
CA GLY A 172 -18.42 -0.44 -6.35
C GLY A 172 -17.74 0.42 -7.43
N ILE A 173 -16.43 0.60 -7.31
CA ILE A 173 -15.63 1.39 -8.25
C ILE A 173 -14.27 0.75 -8.50
N GLU A 174 -13.82 0.85 -9.76
CA GLU A 174 -12.50 0.43 -10.20
C GLU A 174 -11.88 1.45 -11.14
N ILE A 175 -10.55 1.59 -11.13
CA ILE A 175 -9.84 2.55 -11.99
C ILE A 175 -9.05 1.84 -13.08
N LYS A 176 -9.38 2.16 -14.34
CA LYS A 176 -8.69 1.62 -15.50
C LYS A 176 -8.00 2.70 -16.32
N LYS A 177 -6.70 2.50 -16.55
CA LYS A 177 -5.90 3.31 -17.49
C LYS A 177 -5.94 2.74 -18.90
N SER A 178 -6.03 3.63 -19.89
CA SER A 178 -5.90 3.32 -21.31
C SER A 178 -5.13 4.42 -22.02
N GLY A 179 -3.84 4.18 -22.26
CA GLY A 179 -2.93 5.22 -22.76
C GLY A 179 -2.75 6.33 -21.72
N THR A 180 -3.07 7.57 -22.09
CA THR A 180 -3.03 8.73 -21.18
C THR A 180 -4.36 9.01 -20.49
N SER A 181 -5.40 8.22 -20.78
CA SER A 181 -6.74 8.41 -20.23
C SER A 181 -6.97 7.51 -19.02
N THR A 182 -7.67 8.03 -18.03
CA THR A 182 -8.13 7.30 -16.85
C THR A 182 -9.65 7.21 -16.87
N TYR A 183 -10.17 6.02 -16.59
CA TYR A 183 -11.61 5.74 -16.55
C TYR A 183 -11.98 5.12 -15.22
N ALA A 184 -13.09 5.59 -14.65
CA ALA A 184 -13.76 4.92 -13.54
C ALA A 184 -14.79 3.94 -14.10
N ILE A 185 -14.69 2.69 -13.67
CA ILE A 185 -15.66 1.64 -13.89
C ILE A 185 -16.52 1.57 -12.64
N ILE A 186 -17.81 1.91 -12.76
CA ILE A 186 -18.69 2.06 -11.61
C ILE A 186 -19.86 1.10 -11.75
N THR A 187 -20.17 0.39 -10.67
CA THR A 187 -21.37 -0.45 -10.57
C THR A 187 -22.45 0.25 -9.76
N GLY A 188 -23.70 -0.14 -9.97
CA GLY A 188 -24.80 0.37 -9.17
C GLY A 188 -25.97 -0.60 -9.01
N ASP A 189 -26.75 -0.35 -7.97
CA ASP A 189 -27.97 -1.09 -7.67
C ASP A 189 -29.14 -0.58 -8.54
N GLY A 190 -29.05 -0.85 -9.84
CA GLY A 190 -30.11 -0.60 -10.84
C GLY A 190 -31.30 -1.55 -10.68
N SER A 191 -31.85 -1.69 -9.48
CA SER A 191 -32.88 -2.69 -9.13
C SER A 191 -34.23 -2.52 -9.85
N SER A 192 -34.47 -1.41 -10.54
CA SER A 192 -35.67 -1.26 -11.38
C SER A 192 -35.43 -1.78 -12.79
N ALA A 193 -36.39 -2.55 -13.31
CA ALA A 193 -36.30 -3.14 -14.65
C ALA A 193 -35.99 -2.08 -15.73
N GLY A 194 -34.90 -2.28 -16.46
CA GLY A 194 -34.46 -1.38 -17.53
C GLY A 194 -33.45 -0.31 -17.12
N GLN A 195 -33.11 -0.16 -15.83
CA GLN A 195 -32.03 0.73 -15.40
C GLN A 195 -30.67 0.13 -15.72
N ASN A 196 -29.74 0.97 -16.20
CA ASN A 196 -28.34 0.59 -16.30
C ASN A 196 -27.78 0.37 -14.88
N ASP A 197 -26.77 -0.47 -14.77
CA ASP A 197 -26.13 -0.87 -13.50
C ASP A 197 -24.59 -0.96 -13.62
N PHE A 198 -24.04 -0.67 -14.81
CA PHE A 198 -22.61 -0.60 -15.08
C PHE A 198 -22.29 0.65 -15.91
N TRP A 199 -21.32 1.46 -15.46
CA TRP A 199 -20.90 2.70 -16.12
C TRP A 199 -19.39 2.75 -16.33
N VAL A 200 -19.00 3.38 -17.44
CA VAL A 200 -17.63 3.76 -17.75
C VAL A 200 -17.58 5.27 -17.88
N VAL A 201 -16.88 5.92 -16.95
CA VAL A 201 -16.78 7.38 -16.84
C VAL A 201 -15.34 7.79 -17.12
N ASN A 202 -15.13 8.78 -17.98
CA ASN A 202 -13.79 9.31 -18.21
C ASN A 202 -13.42 10.31 -17.11
N VAL A 203 -12.43 9.95 -16.30
CA VAL A 203 -11.96 10.71 -15.14
C VAL A 203 -10.55 11.26 -15.34
N THR A 204 -10.16 11.49 -16.59
CA THR A 204 -8.82 12.02 -16.91
C THR A 204 -8.67 13.48 -16.49
N SER A 205 -9.75 14.27 -16.52
CA SER A 205 -9.77 15.67 -16.12
C SER A 205 -11.19 16.15 -15.81
N ARG A 206 -11.31 17.30 -15.14
CA ARG A 206 -12.60 17.92 -14.78
C ARG A 206 -13.50 18.11 -15.99
N ALA A 207 -12.93 18.54 -17.11
CA ALA A 207 -13.67 18.83 -18.33
C ALA A 207 -14.33 17.58 -18.93
N LEU A 208 -13.75 16.39 -18.68
CA LEU A 208 -14.22 15.13 -19.24
C LEU A 208 -15.32 14.48 -18.40
N LEU A 209 -15.49 14.85 -17.13
CA LEU A 209 -16.62 14.41 -16.30
C LEU A 209 -17.98 14.89 -16.83
N GLY A 210 -18.00 15.99 -17.58
CA GLY A 210 -19.21 16.50 -18.24
C GLY A 210 -19.57 15.78 -19.54
N VAL A 211 -18.72 14.85 -20.03
CA VAL A 211 -19.01 14.03 -21.20
C VAL A 211 -19.89 12.87 -20.77
N SER A 212 -20.95 12.59 -21.55
CA SER A 212 -21.85 11.48 -21.25
C SER A 212 -21.08 10.17 -21.08
N PRO A 213 -21.30 9.44 -19.97
CA PRO A 213 -20.65 8.15 -19.74
C PRO A 213 -21.22 7.12 -20.71
N VAL A 214 -20.52 5.98 -20.80
CA VAL A 214 -21.08 4.78 -21.42
C VAL A 214 -21.65 3.89 -20.33
N SER A 215 -22.78 3.24 -20.61
CA SER A 215 -23.41 2.37 -19.63
C SER A 215 -24.18 1.24 -20.28
N ILE A 216 -24.30 0.14 -19.55
CA ILE A 216 -25.05 -1.04 -19.94
C ILE A 216 -25.94 -1.50 -18.77
N ASN A 217 -26.88 -2.39 -19.09
CA ASN A 217 -27.81 -2.98 -18.14
C ASN A 217 -27.57 -4.49 -18.08
N THR A 218 -27.18 -4.98 -16.90
CA THR A 218 -26.96 -6.39 -16.58
C THR A 218 -28.13 -7.02 -15.82
N SER A 219 -29.28 -6.36 -15.77
CA SER A 219 -30.66 -6.76 -15.39
C SER A 219 -31.10 -6.68 -13.92
N SER A 220 -30.23 -6.93 -12.94
CA SER A 220 -30.66 -7.05 -11.53
C SER A 220 -29.91 -6.12 -10.57
N GLY A 221 -29.06 -5.22 -11.09
CA GLY A 221 -28.18 -4.42 -10.24
C GLY A 221 -26.91 -5.19 -9.87
N LEU A 222 -25.83 -4.43 -9.75
CA LEU A 222 -24.52 -4.92 -9.38
C LEU A 222 -24.19 -4.48 -7.96
N ASN A 223 -23.32 -5.25 -7.27
CA ASN A 223 -22.93 -4.96 -5.90
C ASN A 223 -21.46 -4.56 -5.78
N ASP A 224 -20.62 -5.00 -6.72
CA ASP A 224 -19.18 -4.78 -6.68
C ASP A 224 -18.55 -5.07 -8.03
N VAL A 225 -17.33 -4.60 -8.24
CA VAL A 225 -16.55 -4.82 -9.47
C VAL A 225 -15.07 -4.95 -9.15
N ASP A 226 -14.39 -5.81 -9.90
CA ASP A 226 -12.92 -5.86 -9.95
C ASP A 226 -12.49 -5.96 -11.43
N VAL A 227 -11.45 -5.23 -11.81
CA VAL A 227 -11.00 -5.06 -13.19
C VAL A 227 -9.59 -5.60 -13.41
N VAL A 228 -9.48 -6.63 -14.27
CA VAL A 228 -8.19 -7.13 -14.75
C VAL A 228 -8.11 -7.12 -16.26
N GLY A 229 -7.08 -6.47 -16.79
CA GLY A 229 -6.85 -6.38 -18.22
C GLY A 229 -8.07 -5.78 -18.93
N ASN A 230 -8.71 -6.56 -19.81
CA ASN A 230 -9.85 -6.12 -20.62
C ASN A 230 -11.21 -6.56 -20.06
N TYR A 231 -11.27 -7.06 -18.84
CA TYR A 231 -12.50 -7.61 -18.29
C TYR A 231 -12.80 -6.99 -16.93
N ALA A 232 -14.07 -6.68 -16.71
CA ALA A 232 -14.61 -6.39 -15.40
C ALA A 232 -15.39 -7.62 -14.92
N PHE A 233 -15.04 -8.13 -13.75
CA PHE A 233 -15.81 -9.14 -13.04
C PHE A 233 -16.73 -8.41 -12.07
N VAL A 234 -18.01 -8.75 -12.07
CA VAL A 234 -19.00 -8.03 -11.27
C VAL A 234 -19.89 -8.99 -10.50
N THR A 235 -20.24 -8.60 -9.28
CA THR A 235 -21.22 -9.31 -8.47
C THR A 235 -22.62 -8.75 -8.69
N ASN A 236 -23.62 -9.61 -8.65
CA ASN A 236 -24.98 -9.28 -9.07
C ASN A 236 -26.01 -9.72 -8.02
N ASN A 237 -27.10 -8.96 -7.90
CA ASN A 237 -28.23 -9.29 -7.02
C ASN A 237 -29.09 -10.47 -7.53
N ASP A 238 -28.80 -11.02 -8.72
CA ASP A 238 -29.47 -12.21 -9.25
C ASP A 238 -29.00 -13.47 -8.50
N THR A 239 -29.95 -14.12 -7.82
CA THR A 239 -29.74 -15.40 -7.10
C THR A 239 -29.39 -16.60 -7.99
N THR A 240 -29.33 -16.41 -9.32
CA THR A 240 -28.92 -17.42 -10.29
C THR A 240 -27.73 -17.00 -11.16
N LYS A 241 -27.27 -15.75 -11.08
CA LYS A 241 -26.15 -15.22 -11.90
C LYS A 241 -25.30 -14.27 -11.07
N GLN A 242 -24.79 -14.76 -9.96
CA GLN A 242 -24.05 -14.00 -8.96
C GLN A 242 -22.78 -13.36 -9.51
N LEU A 243 -22.06 -14.06 -10.38
CA LEU A 243 -20.87 -13.55 -11.06
C LEU A 243 -21.20 -13.30 -12.53
N ARG A 244 -20.90 -12.11 -13.02
CA ARG A 244 -20.98 -11.76 -14.44
C ARG A 244 -19.66 -11.17 -14.91
N VAL A 245 -19.46 -11.16 -16.22
CA VAL A 245 -18.25 -10.64 -16.86
C VAL A 245 -18.64 -9.65 -17.94
N VAL A 246 -17.98 -8.50 -17.92
CA VAL A 246 -18.14 -7.45 -18.93
C VAL A 246 -16.81 -7.28 -19.66
N ASP A 247 -16.83 -7.39 -20.99
CA ASP A 247 -15.71 -7.01 -21.84
C ASP A 247 -15.64 -5.48 -21.90
N ILE A 248 -14.50 -4.95 -21.45
CA ILE A 248 -14.17 -3.53 -21.44
C ILE A 248 -12.92 -3.23 -22.29
N SER A 249 -12.56 -4.11 -23.23
CA SER A 249 -11.50 -3.89 -24.22
C SER A 249 -11.73 -2.61 -25.02
N THR A 250 -13.01 -2.26 -25.25
CA THR A 250 -13.45 -0.99 -25.81
C THR A 250 -14.25 -0.22 -24.76
N LEU A 251 -13.60 0.69 -24.03
CA LEU A 251 -14.22 1.44 -22.92
C LEU A 251 -15.41 2.32 -23.34
N THR A 252 -15.51 2.66 -24.62
CA THR A 252 -16.64 3.40 -25.18
C THR A 252 -17.81 2.50 -25.62
N ALA A 253 -17.67 1.18 -25.51
CA ALA A 253 -18.69 0.19 -25.88
C ALA A 253 -18.47 -1.12 -25.11
N PRO A 254 -18.63 -1.12 -23.77
CA PRO A 254 -18.51 -2.33 -22.97
C PRO A 254 -19.65 -3.31 -23.31
N VAL A 255 -19.38 -4.62 -23.21
CA VAL A 255 -20.33 -5.67 -23.59
C VAL A 255 -20.37 -6.76 -22.53
N GLU A 256 -21.56 -7.06 -21.99
CA GLU A 256 -21.74 -8.21 -21.11
C GLU A 256 -21.56 -9.53 -21.89
N ILE A 257 -20.70 -10.40 -21.38
CA ILE A 257 -20.50 -11.75 -21.92
C ILE A 257 -21.50 -12.68 -21.23
N LEU A 258 -22.72 -12.78 -21.76
CA LEU A 258 -23.81 -13.56 -21.16
C LEU A 258 -23.43 -15.03 -20.89
N SER A 259 -22.63 -15.65 -21.76
CA SER A 259 -22.15 -17.02 -21.59
C SER A 259 -21.14 -17.20 -20.44
N ALA A 260 -20.53 -16.12 -19.95
CA ALA A 260 -19.59 -16.11 -18.84
C ALA A 260 -20.27 -15.98 -17.47
N SER A 261 -21.58 -15.74 -17.42
CA SER A 261 -22.33 -15.67 -16.16
C SER A 261 -22.21 -16.97 -15.38
N ARG A 262 -22.00 -16.89 -14.06
CA ARG A 262 -21.92 -18.05 -13.18
C ARG A 262 -22.84 -17.95 -11.98
N SER A 263 -23.44 -19.09 -11.68
CA SER A 263 -24.20 -19.32 -10.46
C SER A 263 -23.28 -19.84 -9.37
N PHE A 264 -23.59 -19.54 -8.13
CA PHE A 264 -23.02 -20.26 -7.00
C PHE A 264 -23.50 -21.72 -6.99
N ASN A 265 -22.79 -22.59 -6.27
CA ASN A 265 -23.22 -23.98 -6.05
C ASN A 265 -24.62 -24.08 -5.40
N ALA A 266 -25.05 -23.02 -4.72
CA ALA A 266 -26.34 -22.89 -4.09
C ALA A 266 -27.10 -21.69 -4.63
N VAL A 267 -28.42 -21.86 -4.83
CA VAL A 267 -29.33 -20.80 -5.30
C VAL A 267 -30.44 -20.59 -4.27
N GLY A 268 -30.73 -19.34 -3.94
CA GLY A 268 -31.80 -18.99 -2.99
C GLY A 268 -31.68 -17.57 -2.45
N ALA A 269 -32.65 -17.14 -1.64
CA ALA A 269 -32.61 -15.83 -0.99
C ALA A 269 -31.38 -15.73 -0.07
N GLY A 270 -30.53 -14.74 -0.27
CA GLY A 270 -29.26 -14.60 0.45
C GLY A 270 -28.05 -15.16 -0.30
N SER A 271 -28.23 -15.77 -1.47
CA SER A 271 -27.14 -16.25 -2.32
C SER A 271 -26.67 -15.22 -3.35
N GLU A 272 -27.10 -13.96 -3.27
CA GLU A 272 -26.64 -12.88 -4.14
C GLU A 272 -25.12 -12.66 -3.99
N GLY A 273 -24.43 -12.28 -5.07
CA GLY A 273 -23.02 -11.92 -5.00
C GLY A 273 -22.88 -10.58 -4.28
N GLY A 274 -22.09 -10.52 -3.21
CA GLY A 274 -21.81 -9.33 -2.42
C GLY A 274 -20.52 -8.65 -2.90
N LYS A 275 -19.40 -9.05 -2.31
CA LYS A 275 -18.06 -8.53 -2.62
C LYS A 275 -17.25 -9.43 -3.55
N ILE A 276 -16.31 -8.83 -4.26
CA ILE A 276 -15.43 -9.49 -5.23
C ILE A 276 -13.99 -9.08 -5.03
N PHE A 277 -13.07 -10.01 -5.27
CA PHE A 277 -11.62 -9.72 -5.28
C PHE A 277 -10.93 -10.65 -6.27
N TYR A 278 -10.02 -10.11 -7.09
CA TYR A 278 -9.24 -10.83 -8.07
C TYR A 278 -7.84 -11.13 -7.54
N HIS A 279 -7.43 -12.39 -7.63
CA HIS A 279 -6.06 -12.78 -7.32
C HIS A 279 -5.61 -14.03 -8.08
N ASN A 280 -4.53 -13.89 -8.85
CA ASN A 280 -3.81 -14.95 -9.54
C ASN A 280 -4.72 -15.83 -10.41
N ASN A 281 -5.37 -15.20 -11.39
CA ASN A 281 -6.36 -15.77 -12.30
C ASN A 281 -7.56 -16.41 -11.57
N LYS A 282 -7.88 -15.94 -10.37
CA LYS A 282 -9.07 -16.35 -9.64
C LYS A 282 -9.86 -15.13 -9.20
N VAL A 283 -11.15 -15.33 -9.08
CA VAL A 283 -12.06 -14.33 -8.51
C VAL A 283 -12.72 -14.95 -7.29
N TYR A 284 -12.59 -14.26 -6.17
CA TYR A 284 -13.15 -14.60 -4.88
C TYR A 284 -14.43 -13.82 -4.74
N VAL A 285 -15.54 -14.51 -4.53
CA VAL A 285 -16.86 -13.88 -4.40
C VAL A 285 -17.47 -14.26 -3.07
N GLY A 286 -17.81 -13.25 -2.27
CA GLY A 286 -18.57 -13.40 -1.04
C GLY A 286 -20.07 -13.26 -1.29
N SER A 287 -20.91 -14.00 -0.59
CA SER A 287 -22.37 -13.81 -0.64
C SER A 287 -22.83 -12.63 0.22
N LYS A 288 -23.87 -11.93 -0.24
CA LYS A 288 -24.52 -10.82 0.47
C LYS A 288 -25.38 -11.29 1.66
N GLY A 289 -25.72 -12.58 1.71
CA GLY A 289 -26.46 -13.20 2.80
C GLY A 289 -25.70 -14.36 3.45
N TYR A 290 -26.08 -14.65 4.70
CA TYR A 290 -25.64 -15.85 5.43
C TYR A 290 -26.68 -16.95 5.30
N MET A 291 -26.25 -18.17 5.00
CA MET A 291 -27.13 -19.34 4.99
C MET A 291 -26.39 -20.58 5.52
N VAL A 292 -26.90 -21.14 6.62
CA VAL A 292 -26.31 -22.27 7.39
C VAL A 292 -25.86 -23.47 6.54
N SER A 293 -26.44 -23.67 5.35
CA SER A 293 -26.18 -24.84 4.49
C SER A 293 -25.43 -24.54 3.19
N TYR A 294 -24.95 -23.31 3.00
CA TYR A 294 -24.30 -22.90 1.76
C TYR A 294 -22.93 -22.28 2.03
N ASN A 295 -22.10 -22.26 1.01
CA ASN A 295 -20.76 -21.69 1.13
C ASN A 295 -20.83 -20.21 0.75
N GLU A 296 -20.53 -19.32 1.69
CA GLU A 296 -20.56 -17.88 1.46
C GLU A 296 -19.38 -17.39 0.61
N LEU A 297 -18.23 -18.06 0.69
CA LEU A 297 -17.10 -17.80 -0.19
C LEU A 297 -17.10 -18.77 -1.36
N GLN A 298 -17.02 -18.25 -2.59
CA GLN A 298 -16.87 -18.99 -3.84
C GLN A 298 -15.62 -18.51 -4.57
N ILE A 299 -14.82 -19.42 -5.12
CA ILE A 299 -13.60 -19.09 -5.87
C ILE A 299 -13.77 -19.61 -7.29
N PHE A 300 -13.71 -18.72 -8.28
CA PHE A 300 -13.80 -19.06 -9.69
C PHE A 300 -12.42 -18.98 -10.35
N ASP A 301 -12.06 -19.96 -11.17
CA ASP A 301 -10.99 -19.79 -12.16
C ASP A 301 -11.43 -18.78 -13.20
N VAL A 302 -10.56 -17.82 -13.52
CA VAL A 302 -10.77 -16.86 -14.60
C VAL A 302 -9.55 -16.77 -15.53
N THR A 303 -8.74 -17.84 -15.60
CA THR A 303 -7.63 -17.94 -16.58
C THR A 303 -8.13 -17.71 -18.00
N ASP A 304 -9.36 -18.16 -18.30
CA ASP A 304 -10.16 -17.67 -19.42
C ASP A 304 -11.31 -16.79 -18.88
N PRO A 305 -11.17 -15.45 -18.94
CA PRO A 305 -12.20 -14.52 -18.46
C PRO A 305 -13.56 -14.68 -19.17
N THR A 306 -13.57 -15.21 -20.39
CA THR A 306 -14.81 -15.42 -21.15
C THR A 306 -15.55 -16.70 -20.75
N ASN A 307 -14.87 -17.56 -19.98
CA ASN A 307 -15.42 -18.80 -19.48
C ASN A 307 -14.93 -19.10 -18.04
N PRO A 308 -15.35 -18.29 -17.03
CA PRO A 308 -15.02 -18.57 -15.65
C PRO A 308 -15.40 -19.99 -15.25
N SER A 309 -14.74 -20.63 -14.29
CA SER A 309 -15.13 -21.98 -13.87
C SER A 309 -15.10 -22.13 -12.36
N LEU A 310 -16.17 -22.68 -11.79
CA LEU A 310 -16.26 -23.03 -10.36
C LEU A 310 -15.85 -24.49 -10.12
N ASN A 311 -15.62 -25.28 -11.17
CA ASN A 311 -15.23 -26.68 -11.02
C ASN A 311 -14.04 -26.97 -11.93
N PRO A 312 -12.88 -27.34 -11.37
CA PRO A 312 -12.66 -27.77 -9.98
C PRO A 312 -12.21 -26.61 -9.06
N ILE A 313 -13.07 -25.67 -8.61
CA ILE A 313 -12.59 -24.58 -7.75
C ILE A 313 -13.52 -24.25 -6.56
N GLY A 314 -12.85 -23.91 -5.45
CA GLY A 314 -13.30 -23.96 -4.07
C GLY A 314 -14.54 -23.19 -3.69
N SER A 315 -15.16 -23.65 -2.61
CA SER A 315 -16.08 -22.84 -1.83
C SER A 315 -15.98 -23.20 -0.36
N HIS A 316 -16.23 -22.23 0.51
CA HIS A 316 -16.12 -22.38 1.96
C HIS A 316 -17.33 -21.78 2.68
N ASN A 317 -17.85 -22.50 3.66
CA ASN A 317 -18.87 -21.99 4.57
C ASN A 317 -18.17 -21.21 5.68
N VAL A 318 -18.18 -19.88 5.55
CA VAL A 318 -17.62 -18.95 6.53
C VAL A 318 -18.55 -18.84 7.74
N ASN A 319 -19.84 -19.15 7.57
CA ASN A 319 -20.92 -18.94 8.53
C ASN A 319 -21.23 -17.46 8.83
N HIS A 320 -20.88 -16.56 7.92
CA HIS A 320 -21.09 -15.12 8.05
C HIS A 320 -21.31 -14.49 6.68
N ILE A 321 -21.96 -13.32 6.67
CA ILE A 321 -21.92 -12.44 5.50
C ILE A 321 -20.49 -11.92 5.37
N ILE A 322 -19.96 -11.93 4.15
CA ILE A 322 -18.64 -11.41 3.82
C ILE A 322 -18.86 -9.98 3.31
N TYR A 323 -18.41 -9.01 4.08
CA TYR A 323 -18.52 -7.59 3.77
C TYR A 323 -17.35 -7.06 2.97
N ASP A 324 -16.20 -7.74 3.06
CA ASP A 324 -14.99 -7.36 2.35
C ASP A 324 -14.00 -8.52 2.25
N ILE A 325 -13.16 -8.51 1.22
CA ILE A 325 -12.22 -9.58 0.88
C ILE A 325 -10.90 -8.96 0.44
N GLU A 326 -9.80 -9.37 1.06
CA GLU A 326 -8.45 -9.12 0.57
C GLU A 326 -7.73 -10.45 0.41
N VAL A 327 -7.04 -10.66 -0.72
CA VAL A 327 -6.29 -11.89 -0.99
C VAL A 327 -4.86 -11.55 -1.36
N ARG A 328 -3.90 -12.18 -0.70
CA ARG A 328 -2.48 -12.01 -1.04
C ARG A 328 -1.62 -13.24 -0.78
N ASN A 329 -0.45 -13.29 -1.44
CA ASN A 329 0.55 -14.32 -1.13
C ASN A 329 1.43 -13.90 0.04
N GLU A 330 1.68 -14.84 0.96
CA GLU A 330 2.49 -14.63 2.17
C GLU A 330 3.28 -15.87 2.55
N VAL A 331 4.35 -15.71 3.32
CA VAL A 331 5.09 -16.84 3.90
C VAL A 331 4.69 -17.00 5.36
N VAL A 332 4.10 -18.15 5.70
CA VAL A 332 3.70 -18.48 7.08
C VAL A 332 4.49 -19.69 7.54
N GLY A 333 5.28 -19.53 8.60
CA GLY A 333 6.13 -20.61 9.13
C GLY A 333 7.12 -21.17 8.09
N GLY A 334 7.59 -20.33 7.17
CA GLY A 334 8.49 -20.74 6.08
C GLY A 334 7.81 -21.42 4.89
N THR A 335 6.47 -21.47 4.86
CA THR A 335 5.70 -22.04 3.74
C THR A 335 4.94 -20.93 3.02
N ALA A 336 5.07 -20.84 1.70
CA ALA A 336 4.26 -19.93 0.89
C ALA A 336 2.79 -20.35 0.94
N LYS A 337 1.92 -19.37 1.20
CA LYS A 337 0.47 -19.51 1.25
C LYS A 337 -0.18 -18.39 0.45
N THR A 338 -1.37 -18.64 -0.04
CA THR A 338 -2.31 -17.59 -0.45
C THR A 338 -3.35 -17.48 0.65
N LEU A 339 -3.48 -16.29 1.25
CA LEU A 339 -4.39 -16.05 2.36
C LEU A 339 -5.51 -15.12 1.90
N ALA A 340 -6.73 -15.43 2.33
CA ALA A 340 -7.89 -14.54 2.20
C ALA A 340 -8.25 -13.97 3.58
N TYR A 341 -8.24 -12.65 3.69
CA TYR A 341 -8.69 -11.88 4.84
C TYR A 341 -10.12 -11.44 4.57
N LEU A 342 -11.03 -11.72 5.51
CA LEU A 342 -12.45 -11.46 5.35
C LEU A 342 -12.97 -10.57 6.47
N ALA A 343 -13.58 -9.44 6.12
CA ALA A 343 -14.40 -8.66 7.05
C ALA A 343 -15.81 -9.29 7.09
N VAL A 344 -16.31 -9.60 8.28
CA VAL A 344 -17.51 -10.44 8.41
C VAL A 344 -18.53 -9.94 9.43
N SER A 345 -19.79 -10.34 9.21
CA SER A 345 -20.93 -10.02 10.09
C SER A 345 -20.85 -10.70 11.47
N ASP A 346 -21.73 -10.31 12.40
CA ASP A 346 -21.88 -10.95 13.73
C ASP A 346 -22.92 -12.08 13.75
N SER A 347 -23.35 -12.58 12.59
CA SER A 347 -24.59 -13.34 12.47
C SER A 347 -24.66 -14.65 13.29
N VAL A 348 -23.54 -15.18 13.82
CA VAL A 348 -23.53 -16.39 14.65
C VAL A 348 -22.45 -16.37 15.74
N GLY A 349 -22.83 -16.39 17.03
CA GLY A 349 -22.04 -17.03 18.11
C GLY A 349 -20.71 -16.41 18.59
N ASN A 350 -20.63 -15.10 18.89
CA ASN A 350 -19.40 -14.45 19.41
C ASN A 350 -18.16 -14.64 18.52
N LYS A 351 -18.38 -14.71 17.21
CA LYS A 351 -17.35 -15.00 16.21
C LYS A 351 -16.58 -13.74 15.80
N PRO A 352 -15.38 -13.91 15.22
CA PRO A 352 -14.49 -12.79 14.86
C PRO A 352 -15.09 -11.86 13.80
N LYS A 353 -14.55 -10.64 13.71
CA LYS A 353 -14.90 -9.58 12.75
C LYS A 353 -13.93 -9.55 11.57
N LEU A 354 -12.79 -10.21 11.76
CA LEU A 354 -11.83 -10.57 10.74
C LEU A 354 -11.61 -12.09 10.77
N ILE A 355 -11.82 -12.78 9.66
CA ILE A 355 -11.45 -14.19 9.48
C ILE A 355 -10.27 -14.27 8.51
N VAL A 356 -9.32 -15.15 8.79
CA VAL A 356 -8.21 -15.47 7.88
C VAL A 356 -8.37 -16.91 7.40
N LEU A 357 -8.37 -17.10 6.09
CA LEU A 357 -8.46 -18.42 5.46
C LEU A 357 -7.19 -18.70 4.65
N ASP A 358 -6.66 -19.92 4.77
CA ASP A 358 -5.70 -20.45 3.81
C ASP A 358 -6.47 -20.94 2.57
N VAL A 359 -6.25 -20.24 1.45
CA VAL A 359 -6.85 -20.50 0.14
C VAL A 359 -5.83 -20.97 -0.89
N THR A 360 -4.62 -21.34 -0.45
CA THR A 360 -3.52 -21.83 -1.32
C THR A 360 -3.97 -22.96 -2.25
N ILE A 361 -4.81 -23.85 -1.72
CA ILE A 361 -5.48 -24.90 -2.48
C ILE A 361 -6.98 -24.59 -2.43
N PRO A 362 -7.57 -23.99 -3.47
CA PRO A 362 -8.98 -23.61 -3.44
C PRO A 362 -9.93 -24.78 -3.15
N ALA A 363 -9.60 -26.00 -3.60
CA ALA A 363 -10.40 -27.19 -3.27
C ALA A 363 -10.37 -27.60 -1.79
N SER A 364 -9.50 -27.00 -0.97
CA SER A 364 -9.27 -27.34 0.44
C SER A 364 -9.02 -26.07 1.28
N ILE A 365 -10.00 -25.17 1.31
CA ILE A 365 -9.95 -23.94 2.10
C ILE A 365 -10.05 -24.26 3.59
N THR A 366 -9.15 -23.71 4.40
CA THR A 366 -9.13 -23.93 5.86
C THR A 366 -8.94 -22.63 6.63
N PRO A 367 -9.62 -22.44 7.79
CA PRO A 367 -9.34 -21.30 8.66
C PRO A 367 -7.91 -21.33 9.21
N LEU A 368 -7.27 -20.17 9.22
CA LEU A 368 -5.94 -19.96 9.80
C LEU A 368 -6.11 -19.20 11.13
N GLY A 369 -6.09 -19.94 12.24
CA GLY A 369 -6.30 -19.36 13.56
C GLY A 369 -7.75 -18.99 13.86
N SER A 370 -7.96 -18.15 14.88
CA SER A 370 -9.30 -17.74 15.34
C SER A 370 -9.82 -16.45 14.70
N GLY A 371 -9.02 -15.80 13.85
CA GLY A 371 -9.29 -14.43 13.41
C GLY A 371 -9.18 -13.42 14.55
N TYR A 372 -9.76 -12.22 14.36
CA TYR A 372 -9.77 -11.15 15.37
C TYR A 372 -11.19 -10.74 15.74
N ASN A 373 -11.49 -10.69 17.04
CA ASN A 373 -12.75 -10.21 17.58
C ASN A 373 -12.49 -9.12 18.62
N PRO A 374 -12.95 -7.87 18.44
CA PRO A 374 -12.52 -6.80 19.33
C PRO A 374 -13.48 -6.65 20.52
N VAL A 375 -12.92 -6.42 21.71
CA VAL A 375 -13.64 -6.41 23.00
C VAL A 375 -13.96 -4.96 23.42
N PRO A 376 -15.11 -4.68 24.08
CA PRO A 376 -16.18 -5.60 24.44
C PRO A 376 -17.03 -6.02 23.23
N ASN A 377 -17.44 -7.30 23.23
CA ASN A 377 -18.18 -8.02 22.17
C ASN A 377 -19.58 -7.43 21.91
N ALA A 378 -19.67 -6.19 21.43
CA ALA A 378 -20.89 -5.66 20.87
C ALA A 378 -21.17 -6.38 19.55
N ALA A 379 -22.45 -6.63 19.27
CA ALA A 379 -22.91 -7.31 18.06
C ALA A 379 -22.76 -6.42 16.81
N LEU A 380 -21.52 -6.08 16.47
CA LEU A 380 -21.13 -5.15 15.40
C LEU A 380 -20.38 -5.90 14.31
N TYR A 381 -20.57 -5.50 13.06
CA TYR A 381 -19.98 -6.19 11.92
C TYR A 381 -18.57 -5.65 11.64
N GLY A 382 -17.65 -6.51 11.22
CA GLY A 382 -16.51 -6.07 10.44
C GLY A 382 -17.03 -5.76 9.04
N THR A 383 -16.83 -4.54 8.56
CA THR A 383 -17.49 -4.04 7.35
C THR A 383 -16.54 -3.75 6.21
N VAL A 384 -15.25 -3.57 6.52
CA VAL A 384 -14.22 -3.26 5.53
C VAL A 384 -12.86 -3.60 6.13
N LEU A 385 -11.90 -4.00 5.29
CA LEU A 385 -10.51 -4.15 5.68
C LEU A 385 -9.58 -3.68 4.55
N ASP A 386 -8.33 -3.45 4.89
CA ASP A 386 -7.23 -3.38 3.91
C ASP A 386 -5.96 -3.91 4.56
N VAL A 387 -5.03 -4.42 3.75
CA VAL A 387 -3.81 -5.06 4.22
C VAL A 387 -2.61 -4.37 3.61
N LEU A 388 -1.69 -3.88 4.45
CA LEU A 388 -0.42 -3.28 4.01
C LEU A 388 0.74 -3.77 4.89
N GLY A 389 1.75 -4.36 4.27
CA GLY A 389 2.89 -4.93 5.00
C GLY A 389 2.45 -6.03 5.96
N ASN A 390 2.78 -5.91 7.25
CA ASN A 390 2.38 -6.85 8.30
C ASN A 390 1.16 -6.35 9.11
N LYS A 391 0.33 -5.51 8.51
CA LYS A 391 -0.86 -4.94 9.15
C LYS A 391 -2.12 -5.23 8.37
N VAL A 392 -3.20 -5.51 9.10
CA VAL A 392 -4.58 -5.40 8.61
C VAL A 392 -5.20 -4.21 9.30
N TYR A 393 -5.76 -3.29 8.53
CA TYR A 393 -6.65 -2.25 9.03
C TYR A 393 -8.08 -2.76 8.91
N LEU A 394 -8.83 -2.75 10.00
CA LEU A 394 -10.21 -3.27 10.04
C LEU A 394 -11.15 -2.16 10.47
N GLY A 395 -12.15 -1.90 9.63
CA GLY A 395 -13.29 -1.04 9.92
C GLY A 395 -14.51 -1.85 10.37
N ARG A 396 -15.40 -1.20 11.12
CA ARG A 396 -16.65 -1.82 11.58
C ARG A 396 -17.84 -0.88 11.51
N GLN A 397 -18.99 -1.46 11.80
CA GLN A 397 -20.20 -0.72 12.16
C GLN A 397 -20.08 0.00 13.51
N ARG A 398 -20.61 1.22 13.59
CA ARG A 398 -20.75 1.99 14.82
C ARG A 398 -21.83 1.41 15.72
N GLY A 399 -21.42 0.95 16.90
CA GLY A 399 -22.34 0.61 17.98
C GLY A 399 -22.79 1.80 18.83
N THR A 400 -23.62 1.54 19.83
CA THR A 400 -23.94 2.53 20.87
C THR A 400 -22.77 2.69 21.85
N GLY A 401 -22.35 3.93 22.15
CA GLY A 401 -21.28 4.23 23.10
C GLY A 401 -19.92 4.53 22.43
N SER A 402 -18.85 4.59 23.23
CA SER A 402 -17.48 4.92 22.78
C SER A 402 -16.70 3.68 22.31
N ASN A 403 -17.34 2.78 21.55
CA ASN A 403 -16.66 1.62 20.99
C ASN A 403 -15.79 2.06 19.81
N HIS A 404 -14.52 1.65 19.78
CA HIS A 404 -13.61 1.97 18.68
C HIS A 404 -14.10 1.34 17.37
N ASP A 405 -13.83 1.95 16.21
CA ASP A 405 -14.35 1.49 14.93
C ASP A 405 -13.29 1.18 13.90
N LEU A 406 -12.08 1.69 14.12
CA LEU A 406 -10.90 1.40 13.32
C LEU A 406 -9.90 0.63 14.17
N PHE A 407 -9.34 -0.43 13.63
CA PHE A 407 -8.33 -1.27 14.29
C PHE A 407 -7.13 -1.43 13.39
N SER A 408 -5.94 -1.19 13.93
CA SER A 408 -4.66 -1.58 13.35
C SER A 408 -4.25 -2.92 13.98
N LEU A 409 -4.19 -3.97 13.17
CA LEU A 409 -3.96 -5.34 13.61
C LEU A 409 -2.62 -5.86 13.09
N ASN A 410 -1.83 -6.48 13.97
CA ASN A 410 -0.59 -7.14 13.62
C ASN A 410 -0.86 -8.55 13.09
N ILE A 411 -0.32 -8.83 11.91
CA ILE A 411 -0.39 -10.13 11.23
C ILE A 411 1.00 -10.71 10.90
N ASN A 412 2.03 -10.41 11.71
CA ASN A 412 3.32 -11.12 11.66
C ASN A 412 3.15 -12.65 11.71
N ASP A 413 2.15 -13.11 12.46
CA ASP A 413 1.63 -14.46 12.38
C ASP A 413 0.12 -14.37 12.09
N PRO A 414 -0.33 -14.62 10.85
CA PRO A 414 -1.74 -14.54 10.48
C PRO A 414 -2.63 -15.55 11.22
N SER A 415 -2.05 -16.58 11.85
CA SER A 415 -2.81 -17.51 12.73
C SER A 415 -3.07 -16.96 14.13
N ALA A 416 -2.39 -15.88 14.51
CA ALA A 416 -2.44 -15.24 15.83
C ALA A 416 -2.53 -13.70 15.70
N VAL A 417 -3.58 -13.23 15.02
CA VAL A 417 -3.85 -11.79 14.83
C VAL A 417 -3.97 -11.08 16.19
N SER A 418 -3.27 -9.95 16.34
CA SER A 418 -3.24 -9.18 17.60
C SER A 418 -3.45 -7.68 17.36
N LEU A 419 -3.99 -6.99 18.36
CA LEU A 419 -4.22 -5.54 18.30
C LEU A 419 -2.89 -4.77 18.42
N SER A 420 -2.62 -3.85 17.49
CA SER A 420 -1.56 -2.84 17.65
C SER A 420 -2.12 -1.55 18.24
N ASP A 421 -3.19 -1.03 17.63
CA ASP A 421 -3.90 0.16 18.10
C ASP A 421 -5.35 0.19 17.58
N SER A 422 -6.19 1.06 18.13
CA SER A 422 -7.56 1.25 17.67
C SER A 422 -8.08 2.65 17.96
N ALA A 423 -8.95 3.15 17.10
CA ALA A 423 -9.48 4.50 17.20
C ALA A 423 -11.01 4.55 17.14
N LEU A 424 -11.57 5.52 17.87
CA LEU A 424 -12.97 5.91 17.75
C LEU A 424 -13.10 6.86 16.57
N LEU A 425 -13.85 6.47 15.55
CA LEU A 425 -14.06 7.33 14.38
C LEU A 425 -14.99 8.50 14.73
N ALA A 426 -14.97 9.58 13.95
CA ALA A 426 -16.01 10.60 14.03
C ALA A 426 -17.23 10.13 13.24
N MET A 427 -18.06 9.26 13.82
CA MET A 427 -19.29 8.78 13.17
C MET A 427 -20.40 8.51 14.19
N GLY A 428 -21.64 8.80 13.81
CA GLY A 428 -22.84 8.68 14.62
C GLY A 428 -23.40 7.26 14.68
N PRO A 429 -24.27 6.94 15.67
CA PRO A 429 -24.87 5.62 15.80
C PRO A 429 -25.60 5.16 14.52
N GLY A 430 -25.38 3.90 14.12
CA GLY A 430 -26.03 3.32 12.93
C GLY A 430 -25.29 3.56 11.61
N THR A 431 -24.13 4.21 11.66
CA THR A 431 -23.19 4.33 10.53
C THR A 431 -22.13 3.23 10.58
N GLU A 432 -21.27 3.16 9.59
CA GLU A 432 -20.20 2.16 9.46
C GLU A 432 -19.05 2.69 8.61
N ALA A 433 -17.84 2.15 8.84
CA ALA A 433 -16.74 2.29 7.90
C ALA A 433 -17.00 1.44 6.65
N ARG A 434 -16.69 1.97 5.46
CA ARG A 434 -17.05 1.34 4.17
C ARG A 434 -15.92 1.11 3.19
N GLY A 435 -14.84 1.86 3.33
CA GLY A 435 -13.66 1.79 2.46
C GLY A 435 -12.43 2.11 3.30
N LEU A 436 -11.37 1.33 3.12
CA LEU A 436 -10.05 1.54 3.70
C LEU A 436 -9.01 1.35 2.60
N ILE A 437 -8.07 2.28 2.47
CA ILE A 437 -6.91 2.14 1.58
C ILE A 437 -5.68 2.67 2.30
N ALA A 438 -4.75 1.78 2.62
CA ALA A 438 -3.47 2.06 3.24
C ALA A 438 -2.40 2.19 2.14
N SER A 439 -1.78 3.36 2.06
CA SER A 439 -0.66 3.63 1.15
C SER A 439 0.45 4.36 1.89
N GLY A 440 1.56 3.65 2.04
CA GLY A 440 2.69 4.06 2.85
C GLY A 440 2.28 4.51 4.25
N PRO A 441 2.54 5.78 4.65
CA PRO A 441 2.25 6.27 5.99
C PRO A 441 0.80 6.72 6.19
N ILE A 442 -0.09 6.59 5.19
CA ILE A 442 -1.46 7.11 5.26
C ILE A 442 -2.48 6.00 5.05
N LEU A 443 -3.55 6.05 5.84
CA LEU A 443 -4.78 5.29 5.65
C LEU A 443 -5.91 6.25 5.26
N PHE A 444 -6.49 6.05 4.09
CA PHE A 444 -7.73 6.70 3.69
C PHE A 444 -8.91 5.88 4.18
N LEU A 445 -9.95 6.57 4.61
CA LEU A 445 -11.12 5.95 5.22
C LEU A 445 -12.38 6.68 4.78
N ILE A 446 -13.38 5.92 4.33
CA ILE A 446 -14.74 6.43 4.11
C ILE A 446 -15.75 5.84 5.09
N THR A 447 -16.78 6.62 5.40
CA THR A 447 -17.87 6.22 6.29
C THR A 447 -19.24 6.50 5.66
N THR A 448 -20.27 5.83 6.18
CA THR A 448 -21.66 6.17 5.88
C THR A 448 -22.18 7.38 6.66
N ASP A 449 -21.34 8.08 7.44
CA ASP A 449 -21.75 9.30 8.13
C ASP A 449 -21.67 10.51 7.19
N ASN A 450 -22.80 11.18 6.99
CA ASN A 450 -22.91 12.35 6.13
C ASN A 450 -22.25 13.63 6.70
N ASN A 451 -21.64 13.57 7.87
CA ASN A 451 -20.86 14.68 8.44
C ASN A 451 -19.36 14.47 8.30
N ASP A 452 -18.90 13.22 8.26
CA ASP A 452 -17.49 12.81 8.37
C ASP A 452 -17.20 11.59 7.49
N GLY A 453 -17.72 11.64 6.26
CA GLY A 453 -17.70 10.54 5.29
C GLY A 453 -16.35 10.26 4.63
N PHE A 454 -15.35 11.16 4.75
CA PHE A 454 -13.96 10.90 4.30
C PHE A 454 -12.93 11.42 5.32
N GLN A 455 -11.91 10.61 5.60
CA GLN A 455 -10.86 10.88 6.58
C GLN A 455 -9.51 10.37 6.07
N ALA A 456 -8.43 11.10 6.40
CA ALA A 456 -7.05 10.63 6.23
C ALA A 456 -6.39 10.44 7.60
N TRP A 457 -5.69 9.33 7.77
CA TRP A 457 -5.08 8.91 9.03
C TRP A 457 -3.59 8.63 8.86
N ASN A 458 -2.80 8.99 9.86
CA ASN A 458 -1.38 8.66 9.94
C ASN A 458 -1.24 7.26 10.52
N ILE A 459 -0.57 6.40 9.76
CA ILE A 459 -0.24 5.02 10.11
C ILE A 459 1.27 4.76 10.03
N SER A 460 2.09 5.82 10.07
CA SER A 460 3.57 5.71 10.09
C SER A 460 4.05 4.87 11.28
N ASP A 461 3.37 5.00 12.43
CA ASP A 461 3.45 4.05 13.53
C ASP A 461 2.09 3.35 13.68
N PRO A 462 1.94 2.09 13.25
CA PRO A 462 0.69 1.36 13.37
C PRO A 462 0.26 1.06 14.81
N ALA A 463 1.09 1.37 15.82
CA ALA A 463 0.75 1.29 17.23
C ALA A 463 0.31 2.64 17.84
N ASP A 464 0.30 3.72 17.04
CA ASP A 464 -0.17 5.06 17.41
C ASP A 464 -0.81 5.73 16.19
N ILE A 465 -2.02 5.26 15.83
CA ILE A 465 -2.74 5.77 14.67
C ILE A 465 -3.48 7.06 15.02
N SER A 466 -3.41 8.07 14.16
CA SER A 466 -4.00 9.38 14.44
C SER A 466 -4.65 10.00 13.21
N VAL A 467 -5.76 10.73 13.41
CA VAL A 467 -6.36 11.55 12.34
C VAL A 467 -5.35 12.59 11.86
N ILE A 468 -5.20 12.72 10.54
CA ILE A 468 -4.48 13.84 9.92
C ILE A 468 -5.46 14.96 9.59
N ASP A 469 -6.47 14.64 8.80
CA ASP A 469 -7.49 15.58 8.36
C ASP A 469 -8.80 14.84 8.07
N THR A 470 -9.90 15.57 8.17
CA THR A 470 -11.26 15.07 7.95
C THR A 470 -11.97 16.04 7.03
N CYS A 471 -12.80 15.51 6.14
CA CYS A 471 -13.55 16.35 5.25
C CYS A 471 -15.05 16.09 5.39
N LYS A 472 -15.82 17.18 5.48
CA LYS A 472 -17.26 17.10 5.56
C LYS A 472 -17.80 16.56 4.25
N TYR A 473 -18.56 15.49 4.35
CA TYR A 473 -18.92 14.69 3.19
C TYR A 473 -20.42 14.37 3.24
N PRO A 474 -21.28 15.14 2.56
CA PRO A 474 -22.73 15.11 2.77
C PRO A 474 -23.44 13.87 2.21
N GLN A 475 -22.74 13.01 1.47
CA GLN A 475 -23.27 11.78 0.89
C GLN A 475 -22.86 10.56 1.72
N GLU A 476 -23.65 9.49 1.59
CA GLU A 476 -23.28 8.18 2.13
C GLU A 476 -22.29 7.51 1.15
N ALA A 477 -21.00 7.51 1.51
CA ALA A 477 -19.94 6.88 0.73
C ALA A 477 -19.99 5.36 0.90
N LEU A 478 -19.87 4.62 -0.20
CA LEU A 478 -20.08 3.16 -0.20
C LEU A 478 -18.86 2.34 -0.62
N ASP A 479 -18.00 2.91 -1.45
CA ASP A 479 -16.76 2.29 -1.93
C ASP A 479 -15.78 3.37 -2.43
N MET A 480 -14.49 3.04 -2.50
CA MET A 480 -13.46 3.98 -2.99
C MET A 480 -12.28 3.27 -3.64
N GLU A 481 -11.61 3.98 -4.54
CA GLU A 481 -10.37 3.55 -5.20
C GLU A 481 -9.29 4.64 -5.12
N TYR A 482 -8.02 4.27 -5.00
CA TYR A 482 -6.89 5.20 -4.95
C TYR A 482 -5.97 5.01 -6.16
N ASP A 483 -5.96 5.99 -7.06
CA ASP A 483 -5.01 6.02 -8.17
C ASP A 483 -4.27 7.34 -8.30
N GLY A 484 -2.95 7.25 -8.48
CA GLY A 484 -2.05 8.39 -8.53
C GLY A 484 -2.12 9.25 -7.27
N ASN A 485 -2.72 10.44 -7.38
CA ASN A 485 -2.87 11.41 -6.29
C ASN A 485 -4.34 11.65 -5.91
N PHE A 486 -5.25 10.77 -6.37
CA PHE A 486 -6.69 11.01 -6.31
C PHE A 486 -7.41 9.83 -5.71
N ILE A 487 -8.34 10.11 -4.78
CA ILE A 487 -9.28 9.11 -4.28
C ILE A 487 -10.60 9.28 -5.02
N TYR A 488 -11.08 8.21 -5.61
CA TYR A 488 -12.34 8.15 -6.33
C TYR A 488 -13.35 7.47 -5.41
N VAL A 489 -14.34 8.22 -4.93
CA VAL A 489 -15.35 7.72 -3.99
C VAL A 489 -16.68 7.61 -4.71
N VAL A 490 -17.38 6.50 -4.51
CA VAL A 490 -18.75 6.33 -5.00
C VAL A 490 -19.78 6.38 -3.89
N ASN A 491 -20.94 6.93 -4.22
CA ASN A 491 -21.95 7.33 -3.25
C ASN A 491 -23.30 6.66 -3.50
N LYS A 492 -24.04 6.41 -2.42
CA LYS A 492 -25.38 5.82 -2.47
C LYS A 492 -26.43 6.68 -3.18
N SER A 493 -26.27 7.99 -3.14
CA SER A 493 -27.23 8.89 -3.80
C SER A 493 -26.62 10.25 -4.02
N GLN A 494 -26.84 10.82 -5.21
CA GLN A 494 -26.28 12.09 -5.66
C GLN A 494 -24.75 12.06 -5.70
N ASP A 495 -24.16 12.76 -6.66
CA ASP A 495 -22.70 12.72 -6.86
C ASP A 495 -22.18 11.27 -6.90
N ALA A 496 -22.83 10.39 -7.69
CA ALA A 496 -22.50 8.95 -7.77
C ALA A 496 -20.99 8.66 -7.79
N LEU A 497 -20.20 9.53 -8.41
CA LEU A 497 -18.74 9.62 -8.29
C LEU A 497 -18.33 10.97 -7.71
N ARG A 498 -17.36 10.97 -6.81
CA ARG A 498 -16.63 12.15 -6.37
C ARG A 498 -15.12 11.90 -6.36
N ILE A 499 -14.34 12.90 -6.78
CA ILE A 499 -12.88 12.82 -6.83
C ILE A 499 -12.28 13.74 -5.76
N ILE A 500 -11.59 13.13 -4.79
CA ILE A 500 -10.96 13.78 -3.64
C ILE A 500 -9.45 13.88 -3.89
N TYR A 501 -8.85 14.99 -3.46
CA TYR A 501 -7.43 15.26 -3.65
C TYR A 501 -6.87 16.18 -2.56
N ASP A 502 -5.56 16.13 -2.33
CA ASP A 502 -4.87 17.14 -1.52
C ASP A 502 -4.68 18.43 -2.35
N ASN A 503 -4.98 19.60 -1.78
CA ASN A 503 -4.83 20.90 -2.43
C ASN A 503 -3.44 21.15 -3.08
N ALA A 504 -2.37 20.51 -2.59
CA ALA A 504 -1.05 20.55 -3.22
C ALA A 504 -1.00 19.89 -4.60
N ASN A 505 -1.97 19.03 -4.92
CA ASN A 505 -2.11 18.29 -6.17
C ASN A 505 -3.53 18.42 -6.72
N PRO A 506 -3.91 19.61 -7.25
CA PRO A 506 -5.25 19.82 -7.77
C PRO A 506 -5.59 18.86 -8.92
N PHE A 507 -6.82 18.34 -8.91
CA PHE A 507 -7.32 17.53 -10.01
C PHE A 507 -7.42 18.37 -11.31
N PRO A 508 -6.80 17.92 -12.41
CA PRO A 508 -6.54 18.72 -13.61
C PRO A 508 -7.78 19.05 -14.46
#